data_AF-A0A258KDP7-F1
#
_entry.id   AF-A0A258KDP7-F1
#
_cell.length_a   1.000
_cell.length_b   1.000
_cell.length_c   1.000
_cell.angle_alpha   90.00
_cell.angle_beta   90.00
_cell.angle_gamma   90.00
#
_symmetry.space_group_name_H-M   'P 1'
#
loop_
_entity.id
_entity.type
_entity.pdbx_description
1 polymer ?
#
loop_
_entity_poly.entity_id
_entity_poly.type
_entity_poly.pdbx_seq_one_letter_code
_entity_poly.pdbx_strand_id
1 'polypeptide(L)'
;MTAILHAMLGKGLGGLERVFLDYQPILEAYAAKHGGTCTGVVRRGGSVSGAEAMRSPPLAVMPAFTDWDPWTVGAARRLVETVRPDLILSHGQRPARLFA
;
A
#
# COMPACT_ATOMS: atom_id res chain seq x y z
N MET A 1 -2.83 -19.43 -3.22
CA MET A 1 -3.52 -18.15 -3.01
C MET A 1 -2.45 -17.20 -2.50
N THR A 2 -2.18 -16.09 -3.18
CA THR A 2 -1.09 -15.17 -2.81
C THR A 2 -1.66 -13.79 -2.51
N ALA A 3 -1.64 -13.37 -1.25
CA ALA A 3 -2.04 -12.04 -0.82
C ALA A 3 -0.81 -11.14 -0.71
N ILE A 4 -0.75 -10.08 -1.52
CA ILE A 4 0.35 -9.11 -1.53
C ILE A 4 -0.17 -7.78 -0.96
N LEU A 5 0.54 -7.23 0.01
CA LEU A 5 0.33 -5.85 0.47
C LEU A 5 1.43 -4.97 -0.13
N HIS A 6 1.06 -4.05 -1.01
CA HIS A 6 2.00 -3.16 -1.69
C HIS A 6 1.86 -1.75 -1.13
N ALA A 7 2.86 -1.22 -0.44
CA ALA A 7 2.73 -0.05 0.40
C ALA A 7 3.59 1.14 -0.08
N MET A 8 2.96 2.30 -0.29
CA MET A 8 3.63 3.56 -0.56
C MET A 8 3.05 4.73 0.26
N LEU A 9 3.79 5.20 1.27
CA LEU A 9 3.32 6.21 2.23
C LEU A 9 3.92 7.61 2.03
N GLY A 10 4.37 7.91 0.80
CA GLY A 10 4.87 9.24 0.41
C GLY A 10 3.77 10.30 0.37
N LYS A 11 4.17 11.57 0.46
CA LYS A 11 3.24 12.71 0.40
C LYS A 11 3.05 13.23 -1.03
N GLY A 12 4.11 13.23 -1.82
CA GLY A 12 4.16 13.84 -3.15
C GLY A 12 3.96 12.83 -4.27
N LEU A 13 4.34 13.23 -5.48
CA LEU A 13 4.37 12.37 -6.66
C LEU A 13 5.78 12.45 -7.24
N GLY A 14 6.66 11.58 -6.75
CA GLY A 14 8.07 11.47 -7.16
C GLY A 14 8.36 10.13 -7.85
N GLY A 15 9.65 9.81 -7.96
CA GLY A 15 10.09 8.59 -8.65
C GLY A 15 9.59 7.30 -7.99
N LEU A 16 9.59 7.23 -6.65
CA LEU A 16 9.10 6.05 -5.92
C LEU A 16 7.60 5.88 -6.07
N GLU A 17 6.83 6.96 -6.02
CA GLU A 17 5.38 6.93 -6.24
C GLU A 17 5.04 6.48 -7.66
N ARG A 18 5.84 6.88 -8.66
CA ARG A 18 5.64 6.45 -10.04
C ARG A 18 5.94 4.96 -10.22
N VAL A 19 7.02 4.47 -9.63
CA VAL A 19 7.31 3.02 -9.61
C VAL A 19 6.20 2.24 -8.94
N PHE A 20 5.68 2.72 -7.81
CA PHE A 20 4.53 2.10 -7.14
C PHE A 20 3.32 2.00 -8.08
N LEU A 21 2.99 3.10 -8.78
CA LEU A 21 1.88 3.15 -9.73
C LEU A 21 2.06 2.20 -10.90
N ASP A 22 3.28 2.12 -11.45
CA ASP A 22 3.60 1.24 -12.57
C ASP A 22 3.54 -0.24 -12.14
N TYR A 23 3.98 -0.57 -10.93
CA TYR A 23 4.05 -1.94 -10.43
C TYR A 23 2.70 -2.46 -9.92
N GLN A 24 1.85 -1.59 -9.37
CA GLN A 24 0.57 -1.99 -8.80
C GLN A 24 -0.30 -2.82 -9.77
N PRO A 25 -0.60 -2.41 -11.02
CA PRO A 25 -1.40 -3.21 -11.94
C PRO A 25 -0.70 -4.52 -12.35
N ILE A 26 0.64 -4.54 -12.40
CA ILE A 26 1.42 -5.74 -12.71
C ILE A 26 1.28 -6.77 -11.58
N LEU A 27 1.39 -6.32 -10.33
CA LEU A 27 1.25 -7.17 -9.15
C LEU A 27 -0.19 -7.65 -8.96
N GLU A 28 -1.19 -6.82 -9.26
CA GLU A 28 -2.59 -7.22 -9.28
C GLU A 28 -2.85 -8.32 -10.31
N ALA A 29 -2.37 -8.16 -11.55
CA ALA A 29 -2.49 -9.18 -12.59
C ALA A 29 -1.76 -10.48 -12.21
N TYR A 30 -0.56 -10.37 -11.63
CA TYR A 30 0.20 -11.51 -11.14
C TYR A 30 -0.56 -12.25 -10.02
N ALA A 31 -1.04 -11.55 -9.01
CA ALA A 31 -1.76 -12.15 -7.89
C ALA A 31 -3.05 -12.81 -8.38
N ALA A 32 -3.83 -12.14 -9.24
CA ALA A 32 -5.05 -12.68 -9.84
C ALA A 32 -4.78 -13.97 -10.62
N LYS A 33 -3.69 -14.03 -11.41
CA LYS A 33 -3.29 -15.23 -12.15
C LYS A 33 -2.97 -16.43 -11.22
N HIS A 34 -2.57 -16.18 -9.98
CA HIS A 34 -2.27 -17.21 -8.98
C HIS A 34 -3.41 -17.37 -7.94
N GLY A 35 -4.61 -16.90 -8.27
CA GLY A 35 -5.81 -17.00 -7.44
C GLY A 35 -5.75 -16.16 -6.16
N GLY A 36 -4.88 -15.15 -6.10
CA GLY A 36 -4.67 -14.27 -4.97
C GLY A 36 -5.11 -12.82 -5.22
N THR A 37 -4.68 -11.91 -4.35
CA THR A 37 -5.00 -10.48 -4.41
C THR A 37 -3.77 -9.62 -4.15
N CYS A 38 -3.72 -8.44 -4.76
CA CYS A 38 -2.73 -7.41 -4.43
C CYS A 38 -3.47 -6.18 -3.91
N THR A 39 -3.26 -5.82 -2.64
CA THR A 39 -3.84 -4.62 -2.03
C THR A 39 -2.78 -3.52 -1.99
N GLY A 40 -2.96 -2.50 -2.82
CA GLY A 40 -2.15 -1.28 -2.76
C GLY A 40 -2.58 -0.41 -1.58
N VAL A 41 -1.62 0.08 -0.80
CA VAL A 41 -1.83 0.95 0.37
C VAL A 41 -1.10 2.26 0.17
N VAL A 42 -1.82 3.36 0.33
CA VAL A 42 -1.26 4.70 0.20
C VAL A 42 -1.58 5.61 1.39
N ARG A 43 -0.78 6.67 1.54
CA ARG A 43 -1.01 7.69 2.56
C ARG A 43 -2.29 8.48 2.24
N ARG A 44 -3.18 8.58 3.23
CA ARG A 44 -4.35 9.47 3.18
C ARG A 44 -3.92 10.91 2.93
N GLY A 45 -4.50 11.53 1.91
CA GLY A 45 -4.17 12.91 1.50
C GLY A 45 -2.78 13.05 0.87
N GLY A 46 -2.15 11.94 0.45
CA GLY A 46 -0.97 11.98 -0.42
C GLY A 46 -1.37 12.11 -1.89
N SER A 47 -0.46 12.60 -2.74
CA SER A 47 -0.75 12.82 -4.17
C SER A 47 -1.26 11.56 -4.88
N VAL A 48 -0.69 10.37 -4.58
CA VAL A 48 -1.16 9.10 -5.14
C VAL A 48 -2.61 8.80 -4.76
N SER A 49 -2.99 9.02 -3.49
CA SER A 49 -4.36 8.78 -3.03
C SER A 49 -5.39 9.67 -3.74
N GLY A 50 -4.99 10.90 -4.12
CA GLY A 50 -5.84 11.80 -4.89
C GLY A 50 -5.89 11.42 -6.37
N ALA A 51 -4.73 11.12 -6.97
CA ALA A 51 -4.63 10.76 -8.38
C ALA A 51 -5.40 9.48 -8.72
N GLU A 52 -5.40 8.50 -7.82
CA GLU A 52 -6.00 7.17 -8.01
C GLU A 52 -7.35 7.02 -7.29
N ALA A 53 -8.01 8.12 -6.90
CA ALA A 53 -9.23 8.06 -6.08
C ALA A 53 -10.38 7.27 -6.74
N MET A 54 -10.42 7.21 -8.08
CA MET A 54 -11.46 6.52 -8.86
C MET A 54 -10.99 5.18 -9.44
N ARG A 55 -9.81 4.69 -9.03
CA ARG A 55 -9.24 3.42 -9.51
C ARG A 55 -10.12 2.22 -9.10
N SER A 56 -10.14 1.20 -9.95
CA SER A 56 -10.61 -0.15 -9.61
C SER A 56 -9.54 -1.20 -9.94
N PRO A 57 -9.15 -2.09 -8.99
CA PRO A 57 -9.60 -2.13 -7.60
C PRO A 57 -9.09 -0.92 -6.79
N PRO A 58 -9.82 -0.48 -5.75
CA PRO A 58 -9.46 0.70 -4.98
C PRO A 58 -8.19 0.48 -4.16
N LEU A 59 -7.39 1.54 -4.01
CA LEU A 59 -6.27 1.54 -3.07
C LEU A 59 -6.78 1.71 -1.64
N ALA A 60 -6.22 0.94 -0.70
CA ALA A 60 -6.41 1.20 0.71
C ALA A 60 -5.69 2.51 1.12
N VAL A 61 -6.32 3.27 2.02
CA VAL A 61 -5.78 4.54 2.52
C VAL A 61 -5.65 4.52 4.03
N MET A 62 -4.48 4.92 4.52
CA MET A 62 -4.21 5.00 5.96
C MET A 62 -3.55 6.34 6.35
N PRO A 63 -3.73 6.80 7.60
CA PRO A 63 -2.89 7.87 8.13
C PRO A 63 -1.42 7.45 8.10
N ALA A 64 -0.52 8.41 7.89
CA ALA A 64 0.92 8.21 8.00
C ALA A 64 1.55 9.48 8.57
N PHE A 65 1.39 9.66 9.89
CA PHE A 65 1.89 10.82 10.62
C PHE A 65 3.36 10.63 10.99
N THR A 66 3.65 9.64 11.82
CA THR A 66 5.00 9.17 12.21
C THR A 66 5.01 7.64 12.32
N ASP A 67 6.19 7.05 12.47
CA ASP A 67 6.40 5.60 12.65
C ASP A 67 5.99 5.07 14.04
N TRP A 68 5.76 5.96 15.01
CA TRP A 68 5.34 5.61 16.38
C TRP A 68 3.92 6.08 16.73
N ASP A 69 3.29 6.87 15.87
CA ASP A 69 1.95 7.40 16.12
C ASP A 69 0.93 6.25 16.25
N PRO A 70 0.15 6.17 17.36
CA PRO A 70 -0.75 5.05 17.60
C PRO A 70 -1.80 4.85 16.51
N TRP A 71 -2.27 5.92 15.87
CA TRP A 71 -3.26 5.84 14.80
C TRP A 71 -2.65 5.26 13.52
N THR A 72 -1.41 5.65 13.21
CA THR A 72 -0.64 5.14 12.08
C THR A 72 -0.32 3.67 12.28
N VAL A 73 0.22 3.29 13.44
CA VAL A 73 0.55 1.90 13.78
C VAL A 73 -0.71 1.03 13.84
N GLY A 74 -1.78 1.52 14.47
CA GLY A 74 -3.05 0.81 14.54
C GLY A 74 -3.68 0.57 13.16
N ALA A 75 -3.60 1.55 12.26
CA ALA A 75 -4.07 1.41 10.88
C ALA A 75 -3.22 0.40 10.08
N ALA A 76 -1.89 0.41 10.23
CA ALA A 76 -1.01 -0.59 9.62
C ALA A 76 -1.36 -2.01 10.09
N ARG A 77 -1.49 -2.22 11.41
CA ARG A 77 -1.87 -3.51 11.99
C ARG A 77 -3.21 -4.00 11.48
N ARG A 78 -4.23 -3.12 11.47
CA ARG A 78 -5.55 -3.45 10.94
C ARG A 78 -5.49 -3.87 9.47
N LEU A 79 -4.66 -3.21 8.66
CA LEU A 79 -4.46 -3.60 7.25
C LEU A 79 -3.86 -5.00 7.14
N VAL A 80 -2.82 -5.31 7.93
CA VAL A 80 -2.21 -6.65 7.95
C VAL A 80 -3.22 -7.70 8.40
N GLU A 81 -4.00 -7.45 9.46
CA GLU A 81 -5.02 -8.37 9.96
C GLU A 81 -6.15 -8.62 8.95
N THR A 82 -6.52 -7.57 8.19
CA THR A 82 -7.61 -7.63 7.20
C THR A 82 -7.17 -8.29 5.90
N VAL A 83 -6.00 -7.91 5.37
CA VAL A 83 -5.47 -8.41 4.10
C VAL A 83 -4.84 -9.79 4.27
N ARG A 84 -4.30 -10.09 5.46
CA ARG A 84 -3.52 -11.31 5.76
C ARG A 84 -2.46 -11.58 4.68
N PRO A 85 -1.56 -10.62 4.42
CA PRO A 85 -0.61 -10.75 3.32
C PRO A 85 0.42 -11.85 3.57
N ASP A 86 0.74 -12.62 2.53
CA ASP A 86 1.88 -13.52 2.49
C ASP A 86 3.20 -12.75 2.24
N LEU A 87 3.09 -11.57 1.61
CA LEU A 87 4.21 -10.69 1.25
C LEU A 87 3.82 -9.23 1.40
N ILE A 88 4.71 -8.44 2.01
CA ILE A 88 4.60 -6.98 2.06
C ILE A 88 5.72 -6.35 1.23
N LEU A 89 5.37 -5.62 0.18
CA LEU A 89 6.28 -4.86 -0.67
C LEU A 89 6.23 -3.39 -0.28
N SER A 90 7.31 -2.88 0.30
CA SER A 90 7.39 -1.51 0.82
C SER A 90 8.21 -0.58 -0.06
N HIS A 91 7.61 0.54 -0.48
CA HIS A 91 8.32 1.62 -1.17
C HIS A 91 8.75 2.70 -0.18
N GLY A 92 10.06 2.69 0.13
CA GLY A 92 10.68 3.64 1.05
C GLY A 92 10.72 3.18 2.51
N GLN A 93 11.45 3.93 3.33
CA GLN A 93 11.75 3.57 4.72
C GLN A 93 10.53 3.54 5.64
N ARG A 94 9.57 4.45 5.42
CA ARG A 94 8.39 4.58 6.30
C ARG A 94 7.48 3.34 6.25
N PRO A 95 6.98 2.87 5.10
CA PRO A 95 6.19 1.64 5.07
C PRO A 95 7.00 0.43 5.57
N ALA A 96 8.29 0.36 5.26
CA ALA A 96 9.14 -0.73 5.76
C ALA A 96 9.18 -0.81 7.29
N ARG A 97 9.24 0.33 8.00
CA ARG A 97 9.19 0.36 9.47
C ARG A 97 7.81 0.09 10.06
N LEU A 98 6.75 0.53 9.38
CA LEU A 98 5.38 0.39 9.86
C LEU A 98 4.80 -1.03 9.66
N PHE A 99 5.33 -1.77 8.71
CA PHE A 99 4.85 -3.11 8.34
C PHE A 99 5.87 -4.23 8.64
N ALA A 100 7.00 -3.91 9.27
CA ALA A 100 7.91 -4.91 9.83
C ALA A 100 7.31 -5.53 11.10
#